data_AF-A0A0Q4CDU7-F1
#
_entry.id   AF-A0A0Q4CDU7-F1
#
_cell.length_a   1.000
_cell.length_b   1.000
_cell.length_c   1.000
_cell.angle_alpha   90.00
_cell.angle_beta   90.00
_cell.angle_gamma   90.00
#
_symmetry.space_group_name_H-M   'P 1'
#
loop_
_entity.id
_entity.type
_entity.pdbx_description
1 polymer ?
#
loop_
_entity_poly.entity_id
_entity_poly.type
_entity_poly.pdbx_seq_one_letter_code
_entity_poly.pdbx_strand_id
1 'polypeptide(L)'
;MKKESGDPRSKGMINIQIQKNSVGFQLDSYVENTKKDLIILREKDNEIVLSEKTNKNSTFIMTKKNKKYFLKSNFINKTVGENGTYELFKQ
;
A
#
# COMPACT_ATOMS: atom_id res chain seq x y z
N MET A 1 29.58 20.52 -8.10
CA MET A 1 28.63 19.43 -7.72
C MET A 1 27.27 19.76 -8.32
N LYS A 2 26.81 18.98 -9.31
CA LYS A 2 25.45 19.11 -9.85
C LYS A 2 24.49 18.50 -8.83
N LYS A 3 23.51 19.28 -8.38
CA LYS A 3 22.35 18.74 -7.65
C LYS A 3 21.66 17.77 -8.60
N GLU A 4 21.85 16.48 -8.38
CA GLU A 4 20.99 15.46 -8.97
C GLU A 4 19.59 15.68 -8.39
N SER A 5 18.79 16.44 -9.12
CA SER A 5 17.35 16.47 -8.90
C SER A 5 16.85 15.10 -9.30
N GLY A 6 16.75 14.18 -8.34
CA GLY A 6 16.07 12.91 -8.55
C GLY A 6 14.71 13.18 -9.18
N ASP A 7 14.46 12.59 -10.34
CA ASP A 7 13.19 12.70 -11.05
C ASP A 7 12.06 12.35 -10.06
N PRO A 8 11.00 13.18 -9.89
CA PRO A 8 9.88 12.83 -9.01
C PRO A 8 9.20 11.50 -9.38
N ARG A 9 9.46 10.94 -10.57
CA ARG A 9 9.12 9.57 -10.98
C ARG A 9 9.90 8.48 -10.23
N SER A 10 10.93 8.83 -9.46
CA SER A 10 11.63 7.94 -8.52
C SER A 10 10.81 7.60 -7.27
N LYS A 11 9.60 8.16 -7.11
CA LYS A 11 8.68 7.87 -6.01
C LYS A 11 7.69 6.80 -6.47
N GLY A 12 7.76 5.61 -5.86
CA GLY A 12 6.82 4.55 -6.16
C GLY A 12 5.36 4.95 -5.86
N MET A 13 4.43 4.42 -6.63
CA MET A 13 3.00 4.65 -6.49
C MET A 13 2.31 3.41 -5.91
N ILE A 14 1.45 3.63 -4.91
CA ILE A 14 0.59 2.58 -4.33
C ILE A 14 -0.82 2.82 -4.83
N ASN A 15 -1.37 1.84 -5.53
CA ASN A 15 -2.76 1.83 -5.98
C ASN A 15 -3.52 0.75 -5.21
N ILE A 16 -4.62 1.15 -4.56
CA ILE A 16 -5.54 0.23 -3.88
C ILE A 16 -6.93 0.43 -4.48
N GLN A 17 -7.50 -0.63 -5.04
CA GLN A 17 -8.84 -0.64 -5.59
C GLN A 17 -9.72 -1.55 -4.75
N ILE A 18 -10.65 -0.96 -4.00
CA ILE A 18 -11.61 -1.70 -3.17
C ILE A 18 -12.91 -1.88 -3.96
N GLN A 19 -13.26 -3.12 -4.24
CA GLN A 19 -14.54 -3.53 -4.82
C GLN A 19 -15.35 -4.30 -3.78
N LYS A 20 -16.61 -4.60 -4.08
CA LYS A 20 -17.56 -5.20 -3.12
C LYS A 20 -17.02 -6.46 -2.43
N ASN A 21 -16.28 -7.30 -3.15
CA ASN A 21 -15.77 -8.59 -2.66
C ASN A 21 -14.25 -8.80 -2.87
N SER A 22 -13.53 -7.80 -3.37
CA SER A 22 -12.12 -7.94 -3.73
C SER A 22 -11.38 -6.63 -3.53
N VAL A 23 -10.11 -6.74 -3.16
CA VAL A 23 -9.22 -5.58 -3.04
C VAL A 23 -8.00 -5.81 -3.91
N GLY A 24 -7.87 -5.04 -4.98
CA GLY A 24 -6.67 -5.03 -5.82
C GLY A 24 -5.61 -4.12 -5.21
N PHE A 25 -4.38 -4.60 -5.11
CA PHE A 25 -3.21 -3.83 -4.72
C PHE A 25 -2.17 -3.83 -5.84
N GLN A 26 -1.58 -2.67 -6.09
CA GLN A 26 -0.46 -2.52 -7.00
C GLN A 26 0.57 -1.57 -6.39
N LEU A 27 1.82 -2.02 -6.38
CA LEU A 27 3.00 -1.21 -6.06
C LEU A 27 3.79 -1.01 -7.35
N ASP A 28 3.78 0.21 -7.85
CA ASP A 28 4.57 0.62 -9.00
C ASP A 28 5.81 1.36 -8.49
N SER A 29 6.95 0.69 -8.38
CA SER A 29 8.22 1.32 -8.02
C SER A 29 9.22 1.22 -9.17
N TYR A 30 10.33 1.97 -9.08
CA TYR A 30 11.44 1.83 -10.03
C TYR A 30 12.06 0.43 -10.01
N VAL A 31 12.05 -0.23 -8.85
CA VAL A 31 12.68 -1.53 -8.63
C VAL A 31 11.76 -2.67 -9.04
N GLU A 32 10.47 -2.56 -8.72
CA GLU A 32 9.51 -3.65 -8.91
C GLU A 32 8.09 -3.11 -9.20
N ASN A 33 7.41 -3.78 -10.13
CA ASN A 33 5.98 -3.66 -10.37
C ASN A 33 5.28 -4.91 -9.82
N THR A 34 4.55 -4.77 -8.73
CA THR A 34 3.93 -5.93 -8.08
C THR A 34 2.43 -5.72 -7.91
N LYS A 35 1.66 -6.69 -8.39
CA LYS A 35 0.19 -6.73 -8.23
C LYS A 35 -0.22 -7.88 -7.32
N LYS A 36 -1.18 -7.62 -6.42
CA LYS A 36 -1.70 -8.58 -5.45
C LYS A 36 -3.20 -8.48 -5.33
N ASP A 37 -3.84 -9.63 -5.25
CA ASP A 37 -5.22 -9.74 -4.79
C ASP A 37 -5.22 -9.85 -3.27
N LEU A 38 -5.93 -8.95 -2.62
CA LEU A 38 -6.09 -8.90 -1.18
C LEU A 38 -7.51 -9.32 -0.77
N ILE A 39 -7.59 -9.88 0.43
CA ILE A 39 -8.85 -10.23 1.11
C ILE A 39 -8.99 -9.42 2.40
N ILE A 40 -10.21 -9.07 2.76
CA ILE A 40 -10.51 -8.40 4.03
C ILE A 40 -10.50 -9.45 5.14
N LEU A 41 -9.62 -9.27 6.12
CA LEU A 41 -9.57 -10.09 7.33
C LEU A 41 -10.42 -9.48 8.46
N ARG A 42 -10.44 -8.15 8.55
CA ARG A 42 -11.17 -7.42 9.58
C ARG A 42 -11.53 -6.03 9.08
N GLU A 43 -12.74 -5.59 9.40
CA GLU A 43 -13.22 -4.23 9.16
C GLU A 43 -13.75 -3.64 10.48
N LYS A 44 -13.37 -2.39 10.74
CA LYS A 44 -13.86 -1.52 11.82
C LYS A 44 -14.09 -0.12 11.24
N ASP A 45 -14.80 0.73 11.97
CA ASP A 45 -15.12 2.11 11.58
C ASP A 45 -13.94 2.93 11.04
N ASN A 46 -12.73 2.73 11.58
CA ASN A 46 -11.51 3.48 11.21
C ASN A 46 -10.34 2.60 10.78
N GLU A 47 -10.53 1.30 10.59
CA GLU A 47 -9.44 0.37 10.30
C GLU A 47 -9.92 -0.79 9.44
N ILE A 48 -9.17 -1.10 8.39
CA ILE A 48 -9.34 -2.30 7.57
C ILE A 48 -8.02 -3.06 7.56
N VAL A 49 -8.08 -4.34 7.93
CA VAL A 49 -6.95 -5.26 7.87
C VAL A 49 -7.15 -6.19 6.69
N LEU A 50 -6.17 -6.22 5.80
CA LEU A 50 -6.15 -7.06 4.59
C LEU A 50 -4.95 -7.99 4.61
N SER A 51 -5.03 -9.09 3.87
CA SER A 51 -3.87 -9.94 3.55
C SER A 51 -3.89 -10.37 2.09
N GLU A 52 -2.76 -10.86 1.57
CA GLU A 52 -2.75 -11.47 0.23
C GLU A 52 -3.62 -12.73 0.24
N LYS A 53 -4.41 -12.91 -0.82
CA LYS A 53 -5.25 -14.09 -1.02
C LYS A 53 -4.44 -15.39 -1.02
N THR A 54 -3.23 -15.35 -1.56
CA THR A 54 -2.32 -16.50 -1.70
C THR A 54 -1.29 -16.62 -0.59
N ASN A 55 -1.03 -15.55 0.18
CA ASN A 55 -0.03 -15.52 1.24
C ASN A 55 -0.53 -14.74 2.47
N LYS A 56 -1.01 -15.48 3.46
CA LYS A 56 -1.58 -14.88 4.68
C LYS A 56 -0.55 -14.25 5.62
N ASN A 57 0.75 -14.41 5.37
CA ASN A 57 1.79 -13.77 6.18
C ASN A 57 1.98 -12.28 5.86
N SER A 58 1.45 -11.83 4.72
CA SER A 58 1.44 -10.43 4.34
C SER A 58 0.20 -9.73 4.87
N THR A 59 0.41 -8.61 5.54
CA THR A 59 -0.63 -7.81 6.18
C THR A 59 -0.58 -6.39 5.66
N PHE A 60 -1.75 -5.84 5.34
CA PHE A 60 -1.96 -4.46 4.96
C PHE A 60 -2.97 -3.87 5.92
N ILE A 61 -2.59 -2.81 6.62
CA ILE A 61 -3.44 -2.14 7.61
C ILE A 61 -3.71 -0.75 7.08
N MET A 62 -4.96 -0.53 6.70
CA MET A 62 -5.46 0.78 6.29
C MET A 62 -6.20 1.42 7.46
N THR A 63 -5.79 2.62 7.85
CA THR A 63 -6.38 3.36 8.96
C THR A 63 -6.91 4.70 8.49
N LYS A 64 -8.04 5.12 9.04
CA LYS A 64 -8.64 6.44 8.81
C LYS A 64 -8.38 7.32 10.04
N LYS A 65 -7.73 8.46 9.84
CA LYS A 65 -7.49 9.46 10.89
C LYS A 65 -7.66 10.86 10.31
N ASN A 66 -8.48 11.71 10.94
CA ASN A 66 -8.72 13.09 10.52
C ASN A 66 -9.10 13.22 9.03
N LYS A 67 -10.01 12.34 8.55
CA LYS A 67 -10.45 12.25 7.14
C LYS A 67 -9.36 11.86 6.13
N LYS A 68 -8.16 11.53 6.58
CA LYS A 68 -7.07 10.98 5.77
C LYS A 68 -6.98 9.47 5.93
N TYR A 69 -6.49 8.80 4.91
CA TYR A 69 -6.26 7.36 4.90
C TYR A 69 -4.76 7.08 4.94
N PHE A 70 -4.35 6.11 5.74
CA PHE A 70 -2.95 5.71 5.88
C PHE A 70 -2.82 4.21 5.73
N LEU A 71 -1.77 3.77 5.05
CA LEU A 71 -1.44 2.36 4.84
C LEU A 71 -0.13 2.02 5.54
N LYS A 72 -0.14 0.93 6.29
CA LYS A 72 1.07 0.21 6.74
C LYS A 72 1.03 -1.19 6.17
N SER A 73 2.17 -1.72 5.72
CA SER A 73 2.23 -3.08 5.22
C SER A 73 3.61 -3.69 5.39
N ASN A 74 3.67 -4.90 5.94
CA ASN A 74 4.93 -5.65 6.01
C ASN A 74 5.41 -6.10 4.62
N PHE A 75 4.50 -6.29 3.68
CA PHE A 75 4.81 -6.60 2.28
C PHE A 75 5.56 -5.42 1.65
N ILE A 76 5.00 -4.22 1.74
CA ILE A 76 5.64 -3.01 1.19
C ILE A 76 6.99 -2.77 1.87
N ASN A 77 7.05 -2.93 3.19
CA ASN A 77 8.30 -2.73 3.91
C ASN A 77 9.39 -3.71 3.45
N LYS A 78 9.03 -4.97 3.16
CA LYS A 78 9.97 -5.97 2.62
C LYS A 78 10.40 -5.63 1.19
N THR A 79 9.48 -5.16 0.35
CA THR A 79 9.77 -4.82 -1.06
C THR A 79 10.64 -3.57 -1.18
N VAL A 80 10.36 -2.53 -0.39
CA VAL A 80 11.10 -1.26 -0.45
C VAL A 80 12.34 -1.27 0.45
N GLY A 81 12.39 -2.17 1.44
CA GLY A 81 13.50 -2.28 2.39
C GLY A 81 13.43 -1.27 3.55
N GLU A 82 12.31 -0.58 3.74
CA GLU A 82 12.11 0.43 4.78
C GLU A 82 10.76 0.25 5.49
N ASN A 83 10.70 0.59 6.78
CA ASN A 83 9.42 0.57 7.51
C ASN A 83 8.69 1.91 7.31
N GLY A 84 7.59 1.89 6.55
CA GLY A 84 6.86 3.09 6.16
C GLY A 84 5.42 3.18 6.68
N THR A 85 4.88 4.40 6.64
CA THR A 85 3.44 4.67 6.67
C THR A 85 3.11 5.59 5.51
N TYR A 86 2.17 5.16 4.66
CA TYR A 86 1.88 5.81 3.39
C TYR A 86 0.51 6.50 3.46
N GLU A 87 0.45 7.80 3.21
CA GLU A 87 -0.82 8.51 3.08
C GLU A 87 -1.46 8.16 1.72
N LEU A 88 -2.72 7.75 1.74
CA LEU A 88 -3.50 7.41 0.55
C LEU A 88 -4.45 8.56 0.21
N PHE A 89 -4.47 8.93 -1.06
CA PHE A 89 -5.42 9.89 -1.60
C PHE A 89 -6.51 9.14 -2.35
N LYS A 90 -7.77 9.43 -2.01
CA LYS A 90 -8.90 8.91 -2.78
C LYS A 90 -8.99 9.68 -4.10
N GLN A 91 -8.92 8.96 -5.21
CA GLN A 91 -9.22 9.48 -6.55
C GLN A 91 -10.68 9.21 -6.91
#